data_AF-A7T6G8-F1
#
_entry.id   AF-A7T6G8-F1
#
_cell.length_a   1.000
_cell.length_b   1.000
_cell.length_c   1.000
_cell.angle_alpha   90.00
_cell.angle_beta   90.00
_cell.angle_gamma   90.00
#
_symmetry.space_group_name_H-M   'P 1'
#
loop_
_entity.id
_entity.type
_entity.pdbx_description
1 polymer ?
#
loop_
_entity_poly.entity_id
_entity_poly.type
_entity_poly.pdbx_seq_one_letter_code
_entity_poly.pdbx_strand_id
1 'polypeptide(L)' 'IKNIQKLNDRMLEMGVTDDASWHKQYKDSAYVFIGGLPYDLTEGDILCVFSQ' A
#
# COMPACT_ATOMS: atom_id res chain seq x y z
N ILE A 1 -6.92 -3.39 -7.52
CA ILE A 1 -5.87 -4.14 -6.78
C ILE A 1 -4.62 -4.40 -7.64
N LYS A 2 -4.73 -5.03 -8.82
CA LYS A 2 -3.56 -5.40 -9.66
C LYS A 2 -2.69 -4.24 -10.19
N ASN A 3 -3.16 -3.00 -10.17
CA ASN A 3 -2.45 -1.88 -10.79
C ASN A 3 -1.25 -1.40 -9.97
N ILE A 4 -1.39 -1.32 -8.63
CA ILE A 4 -0.26 -0.93 -7.75
C ILE A 4 0.83 -2.00 -7.73
N GLN A 5 0.44 -3.29 -7.74
CA GLN A 5 1.40 -4.39 -7.88
C GLN A 5 2.20 -4.27 -9.19
N LYS A 6 1.53 -4.13 -10.33
CA LYS A 6 2.20 -3.92 -11.63
C LYS A 6 3.09 -2.68 -11.66
N LEU A 7 2.69 -1.61 -10.97
CA LEU A 7 3.49 -0.40 -10.86
C LEU A 7 4.77 -0.66 -10.07
N ASN A 8 4.66 -1.36 -8.93
CA ASN A 8 5.80 -1.74 -8.09
C ASN A 8 6.76 -2.66 -8.85
N ASP A 9 6.24 -3.65 -9.58
CA ASP A 9 7.06 -4.57 -10.39
C ASP A 9 7.88 -3.79 -11.43
N ARG A 10 7.23 -2.86 -12.16
CA ARG A 10 7.92 -1.99 -13.12
C ARG A 10 8.96 -1.08 -12.47
N MET A 11 8.65 -0.50 -11.32
CA MET A 11 9.61 0.35 -10.59
C MET A 11 10.83 -0.44 -10.12
N LEU A 12 10.62 -1.68 -9.68
CA LEU A 12 11.68 -2.59 -9.29
C LEU A 12 12.57 -2.98 -10.49
N GLU A 13 11.96 -3.32 -11.63
CA GLU A 13 12.67 -3.60 -12.89
C GLU A 13 13.52 -2.41 -13.36
N MET A 14 13.02 -1.18 -13.18
CA MET A 14 13.70 0.05 -13.55
C MET A 14 14.74 0.52 -12.51
N GLY A 15 14.85 -0.15 -11.35
CA GLY A 15 15.78 0.24 -10.29
C GLY A 15 15.48 1.63 -9.69
N VAL A 16 14.21 2.03 -9.67
CA VAL A 16 13.77 3.33 -9.13
C VAL A 16 14.08 3.41 -7.64
N THR A 17 14.76 4.47 -7.21
CA THR A 17 15.03 4.74 -5.79
C THR A 17 13.81 5.31 -5.09
N ASP A 18 13.76 5.18 -3.77
CA ASP A 18 12.58 5.52 -2.97
C ASP A 18 12.14 7.00 -3.11
N ASP A 19 13.09 7.91 -3.31
CA ASP A 19 12.81 9.34 -3.57
C ASP A 19 12.07 9.62 -4.89
N ALA A 20 12.18 8.70 -5.87
CA ALA A 20 11.51 8.78 -7.16
C ALA A 20 10.29 7.84 -7.26
N SER A 21 9.96 7.13 -6.17
CA SER A 21 8.82 6.22 -6.13
C SER A 21 7.49 6.99 -6.04
N TRP A 22 6.38 6.32 -6.35
CA TRP A 22 5.04 6.92 -6.22
C TRP A 22 4.72 7.27 -4.75
N HIS A 23 5.39 6.66 -3.77
CA HIS A 23 5.22 6.98 -2.35
C HIS A 23 5.62 8.42 -2.04
N LYS A 24 6.55 9.02 -2.80
CA LYS A 24 6.97 10.41 -2.61
C LYS A 24 5.81 11.40 -2.76
N GLN A 25 4.84 11.09 -3.62
CA GLN A 25 3.64 11.91 -3.81
C GLN A 25 2.78 11.98 -2.54
N TYR A 26 2.84 10.97 -1.69
CA TYR A 26 2.02 10.82 -0.49
C TYR A 26 2.82 11.00 0.81
N LYS A 27 4.05 11.53 0.73
CA LYS A 27 4.98 11.65 1.88
C LYS A 27 4.39 12.35 3.11
N ASP A 28 3.41 13.24 2.91
CA ASP A 28 2.80 14.06 3.97
C ASP A 28 1.48 13.45 4.49
N SER A 29 1.13 12.23 4.07
CA SER A 29 -0.06 11.50 4.49
C SER A 29 0.29 10.11 5.02
N ALA A 30 -0.03 9.86 6.29
CA ALA A 30 0.08 8.53 6.91
C ALA A 30 -1.17 7.65 6.71
N TYR A 31 -2.23 8.18 6.10
CA TYR A 31 -3.48 7.45 5.90
C TYR A 31 -3.44 6.62 4.62
N VAL A 32 -3.97 5.39 4.70
CA VAL A 32 -4.11 4.45 3.58
C VAL A 32 -5.57 4.04 3.40
N PHE A 33 -5.98 3.81 2.16
CA PHE A 33 -7.31 3.30 1.84
C PHE A 33 -7.28 1.77 1.71
N ILE A 34 -8.19 1.09 2.42
CA ILE A 34 -8.35 -0.36 2.38
C ILE A 34 -9.74 -0.67 1.85
N GLY A 35 -9.82 -1.48 0.80
CA GLY A 35 -11.09 -1.88 0.18
C GLY A 35 -11.11 -3.37 -0.14
N GLY A 36 -12.32 -3.93 -0.24
CA GLY A 36 -12.52 -5.37 -0.50
C GLY A 36 -12.35 -6.25 0.73
N LEU A 37 -12.52 -5.70 1.93
CA LEU A 37 -12.52 -6.48 3.16
C LEU A 37 -13.79 -7.35 3.26
N PRO A 38 -13.66 -8.61 3.69
CA PRO A 38 -14.79 -9.44 4.10
C PRO A 38 -15.63 -8.76 5.21
N TYR A 39 -16.96 -8.94 5.17
CA TYR A 39 -17.91 -8.28 6.09
C TYR A 39 -17.85 -8.81 7.53
N ASP A 40 -17.24 -9.96 7.73
CA ASP A 40 -17.02 -10.63 9.00
C ASP A 40 -15.80 -10.11 9.77
N LEU A 41 -14.95 -9.31 9.14
CA LEU A 41 -13.80 -8.70 9.81
C LEU A 41 -14.20 -7.57 10.74
N THR A 42 -13.61 -7.56 11.94
CA THR A 42 -13.75 -6.46 12.90
C THR A 42 -12.59 -5.48 12.80
N GLU A 43 -12.77 -4.29 13.38
CA GLU A 43 -11.69 -3.30 13.50
C GLU A 43 -10.46 -3.85 14.22
N GLY A 44 -10.67 -4.71 15.22
CA GLY A 44 -9.59 -5.37 15.97
C GLY A 44 -8.77 -6.34 15.11
N ASP A 45 -9.42 -7.07 14.21
CA ASP A 45 -8.74 -7.98 13.27
C ASP A 45 -7.88 -7.20 12.28
N ILE A 46 -8.39 -6.07 11.79
CA ILE A 46 -7.64 -5.17 10.90
C ILE A 46 -6.41 -4.61 11.63
N LEU A 47 -6.59 -4.10 12.85
CA LEU A 47 -5.46 -3.58 13.64
C LEU A 47 -4.39 -4.65 13.87
N CYS A 48 -4.78 -5.88 14.21
CA CYS A 48 -3.86 -6.98 14.47
C CYS A 48 -2.99 -7.32 13.25
N VAL A 49 -3.56 -7.32 12.05
CA VAL A 49 -2.82 -7.62 10.81
C VAL A 49 -1.91 -6.47 10.37
N PHE A 50 -2.36 -5.22 10.53
CA PHE A 50 -1.64 -4.04 10.05
C PHE A 50 -0.65 -3.43 11.07
N SER A 51 -0.54 -3.99 12.27
CA SER A 51 0.41 -3.55 13.31
C SER A 51 1.73 -4.31 13.33
N GLN A 52 2.04 -5.09 12.28
CA GLN A 52 3.30 -5.84 12.18
C GLN A 52 4.51 -4.92 11.92
#